data_AF-A0A947C5Z5-F1
#
_entry.id   AF-A0A947C5Z5-F1
#
_cell.length_a   1.000
_cell.length_b   1.000
_cell.length_c   1.000
_cell.angle_alpha   90.00
_cell.angle_beta   90.00
_cell.angle_gamma   90.00
#
_symmetry.space_group_name_H-M   'P 1'
#
loop_
_entity.id
_entity.type
_entity.pdbx_description
1 polymer ?
#
loop_
_entity_poly.entity_id
_entity_poly.type
_entity_poly.pdbx_seq_one_letter_code
_entity_poly.pdbx_strand_id
1 'polypeptide(L)'
;MHMCRPRSDGTHPLHVVPSLLKMSERSEHEPTVERYAESEMPTRFGPFRVVVYRERDGDKEHLAVVSGEVSGAEDLLTRVHSECLTGEALHSLRCDCRDQLDLALERIQTAGNGAI
;
A
#
# COMPACT_ATOMS: atom_id res chain seq x y z
N MET A 1 -12.83 7.73 2.24
CA MET A 1 -13.91 6.73 2.29
C MET A 1 -14.66 6.59 0.97
N HIS A 2 -14.25 5.62 0.15
CA HIS A 2 -14.96 5.27 -1.08
C HIS A 2 -15.96 4.14 -0.79
N MET A 3 -17.12 4.12 -1.46
CA MET A 3 -18.03 2.99 -1.34
C MET A 3 -17.46 1.75 -2.06
N CYS A 4 -17.53 0.61 -1.37
CA CYS A 4 -17.21 -0.75 -1.83
C CYS A 4 -17.86 -1.02 -3.21
N ARG A 5 -17.04 -1.13 -4.26
CA ARG A 5 -17.47 -1.44 -5.64
C ARG A 5 -17.73 -2.95 -5.81
N PRO A 6 -18.60 -3.39 -6.73
CA PRO A 6 -18.89 -4.80 -6.93
C PRO A 6 -17.63 -5.64 -7.19
N ARG A 7 -17.64 -6.91 -6.76
CA ARG A 7 -16.55 -7.88 -6.99
C ARG A 7 -16.10 -7.90 -8.45
N SER A 8 -14.79 -7.91 -8.67
CA SER A 8 -14.18 -8.08 -9.99
C SER A 8 -13.82 -9.54 -10.25
N ASP A 9 -13.43 -9.86 -11.48
CA ASP A 9 -13.21 -11.22 -12.01
C ASP A 9 -11.92 -11.91 -11.52
N GLY A 10 -11.31 -11.44 -10.43
CA GLY A 10 -10.26 -12.16 -9.71
C GLY A 10 -8.82 -11.90 -10.18
N THR A 11 -8.60 -11.00 -11.13
CA THR A 11 -7.24 -10.52 -11.49
C THR A 11 -6.95 -9.16 -10.88
N HIS A 12 -6.18 -9.13 -9.78
CA HIS A 12 -5.76 -7.90 -9.12
C HIS A 12 -4.26 -7.68 -9.30
N PRO A 13 -3.85 -6.65 -10.06
CA PRO A 13 -2.44 -6.46 -10.38
C PRO A 13 -1.68 -5.95 -9.15
N LEU A 14 -0.69 -6.73 -8.76
CA LEU A 14 0.49 -6.23 -8.07
C LEU A 14 1.49 -5.76 -9.12
N HIS A 15 2.15 -4.65 -8.85
CA HIS A 15 3.13 -4.10 -9.77
C HIS A 15 4.52 -4.35 -9.21
N VAL A 16 5.38 -5.00 -10.00
CA VAL A 16 6.81 -5.00 -9.73
C VAL A 16 7.35 -3.69 -10.28
N VAL A 17 8.09 -2.95 -9.47
CA VAL A 17 8.77 -1.71 -9.85
C VAL A 17 10.25 -2.03 -10.07
N PRO A 18 10.73 -2.13 -11.33
CA PRO A 18 12.13 -2.40 -11.62
C PRO A 18 13.02 -1.20 -11.29
N SER A 19 14.30 -1.45 -11.00
CA SER A 19 15.34 -0.44 -10.73
C SER A 19 15.49 0.62 -11.85
N LEU A 20 15.12 0.27 -13.09
CA LEU A 20 15.11 1.17 -14.24
C LEU A 20 13.87 2.07 -14.30
N LEU A 21 12.79 1.69 -13.61
CA LEU A 21 11.65 2.55 -13.30
C LEU A 21 11.95 3.35 -12.02
N LYS A 22 13.17 3.89 -11.92
CA LYS A 22 13.37 5.12 -11.13
C LYS A 22 12.33 6.09 -11.67
N MET A 23 11.54 6.69 -10.79
CA MET A 23 10.74 7.88 -11.11
C MET A 23 11.71 8.90 -11.72
N SER A 24 11.89 8.81 -13.04
CA SER A 24 12.69 9.74 -13.81
C SER A 24 11.90 11.01 -13.75
N GLU A 25 12.56 12.04 -13.22
CA GLU A 25 12.02 13.34 -12.83
C GLU A 25 11.57 13.37 -11.37
N ARG A 26 12.44 13.92 -10.50
CA ARG A 26 11.94 14.67 -9.34
C ARG A 26 10.89 15.61 -9.91
N SER A 27 9.63 15.44 -9.53
CA SER A 27 8.60 16.41 -9.89
C SER A 27 9.09 17.79 -9.46
N GLU A 28 9.04 18.77 -10.36
CA GLU A 28 9.27 20.19 -10.05
C GLU A 28 8.24 20.71 -9.03
N HIS A 29 7.22 19.90 -8.70
CA HIS A 29 6.23 20.21 -7.69
C HIS A 29 6.72 19.85 -6.30
N GLU A 30 6.50 20.78 -5.38
CA GLU A 30 6.73 20.58 -3.96
C GLU A 30 5.96 19.33 -3.49
N PRO A 31 6.57 18.45 -2.67
CA PRO A 31 5.92 17.22 -2.22
C PRO A 31 4.63 17.56 -1.47
N THR A 32 3.51 17.05 -1.95
CA THR A 32 2.17 17.33 -1.43
C THR A 32 1.86 16.62 -0.11
N VAL A 33 2.74 15.70 0.31
CA VAL A 33 2.63 14.95 1.55
C VAL A 33 3.92 15.03 2.37
N GLU A 34 3.80 14.87 3.68
CA GLU A 34 4.94 14.78 4.60
C GLU A 34 4.82 13.56 5.52
N ARG A 35 5.97 13.00 5.91
CA ARG A 35 6.02 11.87 6.84
C ARG A 35 5.64 12.36 8.24
N TYR A 36 4.54 11.84 8.75
CA TYR A 36 3.96 12.26 10.03
C TYR A 36 4.32 11.32 11.19
N ALA A 37 4.23 10.01 10.98
CA ALA A 37 4.48 9.01 12.01
C ALA A 37 5.01 7.69 11.42
N GLU A 38 5.57 6.86 12.29
CA GLU A 38 6.10 5.53 11.96
C GLU A 38 5.91 4.58 13.14
N SER A 39 5.61 3.32 12.86
CA SER A 39 5.61 2.25 13.86
C SER A 39 5.95 0.90 13.22
N GLU A 40 6.48 -0.01 14.02
CA GLU A 40 6.43 -1.44 13.71
C GLU A 40 5.02 -1.97 14.03
N MET A 41 4.49 -2.82 13.14
CA MET A 41 3.16 -3.40 13.26
C MET A 41 3.24 -4.90 12.99
N PRO A 42 3.23 -5.75 14.04
CA PRO A 42 3.09 -7.18 13.86
C PRO A 42 1.68 -7.50 13.38
N THR A 43 1.56 -8.34 12.34
CA THR A 43 0.28 -8.78 11.79
C THR A 43 0.25 -10.29 11.62
N ARG A 44 -0.92 -10.84 11.26
CA ARG A 44 -1.03 -12.26 10.87
C ARG A 44 -0.22 -12.62 9.61
N PHE A 45 0.10 -11.63 8.78
CA PHE A 45 0.84 -11.82 7.54
C PHE A 45 2.34 -11.71 7.73
N GLY A 46 2.79 -11.08 8.83
CA GLY A 46 4.19 -10.81 9.12
C GLY A 46 4.39 -9.46 9.79
N PRO A 47 5.64 -9.16 10.21
CA PRO A 47 6.02 -7.83 10.68
C PRO A 47 6.07 -6.83 9.52
N PHE A 48 5.45 -5.67 9.70
CA PHE A 48 5.58 -4.55 8.78
C PHE A 48 6.07 -3.30 9.50
N ARG A 49 6.76 -2.44 8.77
CA ARG A 49 6.91 -1.04 9.13
C ARG A 49 5.77 -0.24 8.50
N VAL A 50 5.01 0.49 9.29
CA VAL A 50 3.94 1.37 8.81
C VAL A 50 4.41 2.81 8.92
N VAL A 51 4.34 3.54 7.81
CA VAL A 51 4.67 4.97 7.76
C VAL A 51 3.41 5.74 7.40
N VAL A 52 3.09 6.76 8.20
CA VAL A 52 1.96 7.67 7.94
C VAL A 52 2.46 8.89 7.18
N TYR A 53 1.82 9.18 6.06
CA TYR A 53 2.03 10.39 5.27
C TYR A 53 0.79 11.28 5.36
N ARG A 54 0.96 12.54 5.74
CA ARG A 54 -0.13 13.52 5.83
C ARG A 54 -0.05 14.49 4.65
N GLU A 55 -1.18 14.80 4.03
CA GLU A 55 -1.27 15.87 3.02
C GLU A 55 -0.93 17.23 3.65
N ARG A 56 -0.12 18.06 2.96
CA ARG A 56 0.26 19.39 3.48
C ARG A 56 -0.92 20.37 3.51
N ASP A 57 -1.71 20.36 2.44
CA ASP A 57 -2.84 21.26 2.23
C ASP A 57 -4.20 20.56 2.42
N GLY A 58 -4.20 19.38 3.04
CA GLY A 58 -5.38 18.53 3.20
C GLY A 58 -5.43 17.83 4.55
N ASP A 59 -6.58 17.21 4.83
CA ASP A 59 -6.85 16.54 6.12
C ASP A 59 -6.68 15.01 6.03
N LYS A 60 -6.09 14.50 4.94
CA LYS A 60 -5.96 13.07 4.72
C LYS A 60 -4.60 12.56 5.17
N GLU A 61 -4.64 11.36 5.73
CA GLU A 61 -3.47 10.56 6.05
C GLU A 61 -3.49 9.29 5.19
N HIS A 62 -2.34 8.98 4.63
CA HIS A 62 -2.08 7.82 3.81
C HIS A 62 -1.08 6.93 4.53
N LEU A 63 -1.23 5.61 4.38
CA LEU A 63 -0.32 4.64 4.97
C LEU A 63 0.56 4.04 3.88
N ALA A 64 1.86 3.95 4.15
CA ALA A 64 2.75 3.03 3.46
C ALA A 64 3.03 1.85 4.39
N VAL A 65 2.63 0.64 3.98
CA VAL A 65 2.85 -0.60 4.73
C VAL A 65 4.00 -1.36 4.09
N VAL A 66 5.16 -1.37 4.75
CA VAL A 66 6.45 -1.73 4.15
C VAL A 66 6.99 -3.04 4.75
N SER A 67 7.40 -3.97 3.88
CA SER A 67 8.20 -5.13 4.23
C SER A 67 9.64 -4.95 3.75
N GLY A 68 10.61 -5.27 4.61
CA GLY A 68 12.04 -5.23 4.29
C GLY A 68 12.61 -3.83 4.10
N GLU A 69 13.79 -3.76 3.49
CA GLU A 69 14.42 -2.51 3.08
C GLU A 69 14.03 -2.18 1.63
N VAL A 70 13.46 -0.99 1.44
CA VAL A 70 12.99 -0.52 0.13
C VAL A 70 13.93 0.51 -0.48
N SER A 71 14.80 1.13 0.32
CA SER A 71 15.77 2.09 -0.15
C SER A 71 16.84 1.39 -0.99
N GLY A 72 16.92 1.73 -2.28
CA GLY A 72 17.90 1.16 -3.21
C GLY A 72 17.63 -0.30 -3.61
N ALA A 73 16.50 -0.87 -3.21
CA ALA A 73 16.09 -2.20 -3.61
C ALA A 73 15.64 -2.24 -5.09
N GLU A 74 15.92 -3.35 -5.75
CA GLU A 74 15.44 -3.62 -7.11
C GLU A 74 14.18 -4.50 -7.04
N ASP A 75 13.30 -4.37 -8.03
CA ASP A 75 12.11 -5.20 -8.20
C ASP A 75 11.17 -5.23 -6.98
N LEU A 76 10.84 -4.05 -6.45
CA LEU A 76 9.92 -3.92 -5.34
C LEU A 76 8.50 -4.32 -5.75
N LEU A 77 7.91 -5.24 -4.99
CA LEU A 77 6.50 -5.59 -5.14
C LEU A 77 5.63 -4.52 -4.49
N THR A 78 4.80 -3.84 -5.29
CA THR A 78 4.01 -2.70 -4.84
C THR A 78 2.53 -2.82 -5.15
N ARG A 79 1.71 -2.21 -4.31
CA ARG A 79 0.24 -2.14 -4.48
C ARG A 79 -0.31 -0.81 -4.00
N VAL A 80 -0.82 0.02 -4.90
CA VAL A 80 -1.64 1.15 -4.46
C VAL A 80 -3.03 0.65 -4.10
N HIS A 81 -3.42 0.85 -2.84
CA HIS A 81 -4.69 0.39 -2.30
C HIS A 81 -5.57 1.55 -1.84
N SER A 82 -6.83 1.55 -2.27
CA SER A 82 -7.82 2.53 -1.82
C SER A 82 -8.57 2.00 -0.61
N GLU A 83 -8.58 2.76 0.48
CA GLU A 83 -9.30 2.44 1.72
C GLU A 83 -10.76 2.05 1.47
N CYS A 84 -11.16 0.88 1.99
CA CYS A 84 -12.53 0.41 1.99
C CYS A 84 -12.93 -0.14 3.36
N LEU A 85 -13.34 0.74 4.28
CA LEU A 85 -13.76 0.36 5.64
C LEU A 85 -14.74 -0.82 5.66
N THR A 86 -15.79 -0.77 4.82
CA THR A 86 -16.82 -1.79 4.85
C THR A 86 -16.30 -3.16 4.42
N GLY A 87 -15.36 -3.22 3.48
CA GLY A 87 -14.78 -4.49 3.03
C GLY A 87 -13.72 -4.99 4.00
N GLU A 88 -12.75 -4.14 4.32
CA GLU A 88 -11.54 -4.50 5.07
C GLU A 88 -11.80 -4.68 6.56
N ALA A 89 -12.45 -3.71 7.20
CA ALA A 89 -12.65 -3.70 8.65
C ALA A 89 -13.96 -4.36 9.07
N LEU A 90 -15.03 -4.19 8.28
CA LEU A 90 -16.36 -4.74 8.61
C LEU A 90 -16.72 -6.03 7.84
N HIS A 91 -15.83 -6.50 6.96
CA HIS A 91 -15.95 -7.79 6.27
C HIS A 91 -17.19 -7.91 5.37
N SER A 92 -17.62 -6.81 4.74
CA SER A 92 -18.71 -6.79 3.77
C SER A 92 -18.42 -7.72 2.59
N LEU A 93 -19.41 -8.54 2.23
CA LEU A 93 -19.34 -9.44 1.06
C LEU A 93 -19.65 -8.75 -0.28
N ARG A 94 -19.95 -7.44 -0.27
CA ARG A 94 -20.31 -6.68 -1.49
C ARG A 94 -19.13 -6.42 -2.43
N CYS A 95 -17.90 -6.41 -1.91
CA CYS A 95 -16.65 -6.26 -2.65
C CYS A 95 -15.67 -7.36 -2.24
N ASP A 96 -14.54 -7.40 -2.95
CA ASP A 96 -13.38 -8.25 -2.71
C ASP A 96 -12.21 -7.45 -2.11
N CYS A 97 -12.39 -6.18 -1.70
CA CYS A 97 -11.32 -5.29 -1.23
C CYS A 97 -10.49 -5.89 -0.09
N ARG A 98 -11.13 -6.65 0.81
CA ARG A 98 -10.40 -7.36 1.86
C ARG A 98 -9.49 -8.45 1.30
N ASP A 99 -10.04 -9.31 0.44
CA ASP A 99 -9.28 -10.40 -0.16
C ASP A 99 -8.10 -9.84 -0.98
N GLN A 100 -8.29 -8.68 -1.64
CA GLN A 100 -7.23 -7.96 -2.34
C GLN A 100 -6.13 -7.47 -1.39
N LEU A 101 -6.50 -6.83 -0.28
CA LEU A 101 -5.53 -6.30 0.69
C LEU A 101 -4.77 -7.43 1.38
N ASP A 102 -5.49 -8.47 1.83
CA ASP A 102 -4.91 -9.65 2.46
C ASP A 102 -3.91 -10.35 1.52
N LEU A 103 -4.28 -10.56 0.24
CA LEU A 103 -3.38 -11.16 -0.76
C LEU A 103 -2.15 -10.30 -1.04
N ALA A 104 -2.29 -8.97 -1.06
CA ALA A 104 -1.17 -8.06 -1.26
C ALA A 104 -0.17 -8.13 -0.09
N LEU A 105 -0.66 -8.09 1.15
CA LEU A 105 0.15 -8.20 2.36
C LEU A 105 0.90 -9.54 2.41
N GLU A 106 0.23 -10.65 2.10
CA GLU A 106 0.85 -11.99 2.03
C GLU A 106 1.97 -12.05 1.00
N ARG A 107 1.72 -11.55 -0.21
CA ARG A 107 2.70 -11.59 -1.31
C ARG A 107 3.88 -10.67 -1.07
N ILE A 108 3.65 -9.48 -0.52
CA ILE A 108 4.73 -8.55 -0.15
C ILE A 108 5.60 -9.14 0.95
N GLN A 109 5.01 -9.76 1.97
CA GLN A 109 5.81 -10.43 2.99
C GLN A 109 6.61 -11.60 2.40
N THR A 110 6.01 -12.38 1.51
CA THR A 110 6.66 -13.52 0.84
C THR A 110 7.83 -13.09 -0.04
N ALA A 111 7.70 -11.96 -0.74
CA ALA A 111 8.77 -11.37 -1.53
C ALA A 111 9.93 -10.86 -0.65
N GLY A 112 9.63 -10.46 0.59
CA GLY A 112 10.59 -9.95 1.56
C GLY A 112 10.87 -8.47 1.42
N ASN A 113 10.62 -7.87 0.26
CA ASN A 113 10.76 -6.44 -0.03
C ASN A 113 9.56 -5.90 -0.84
N GLY A 114 8.87 -4.91 -0.29
CA GLY A 114 7.72 -4.32 -0.97
C GLY A 114 6.91 -3.37 -0.11
N ALA A 115 5.89 -2.77 -0.71
CA ALA A 115 5.02 -1.83 -0.03
C ALA A 115 3.60 -1.80 -0.59
N ILE A 116 2.62 -1.61 0.29
CA ILE A 116 1.28 -1.11 -0.06
C ILE A 116 1.27 0.39 0.14
#